data_AF-A0A8U0A3Z7-F1
#
_entry.id   AF-A0A8U0A3Z7-F1
#
_cell.length_a   1.000
_cell.length_b   1.000
_cell.length_c   1.000
_cell.angle_alpha   90.00
_cell.angle_beta   90.00
_cell.angle_gamma   90.00
#
_symmetry.space_group_name_H-M   'P 1'
#
loop_
_entity.id
_entity.type
_entity.pdbx_description
1 polymer ?
#
loop_
_entity_poly.entity_id
_entity_poly.type
_entity_poly.pdbx_seq_one_letter_code
_entity_poly.pdbx_strand_id
1 'polypeptide(L)'
;MSNADEIIAEIERDPGRFDEYSGELRTILESGAVDARRSVAQLLGDVAEVDPEIGIRHPELLELAFEDADVVVQELAVSTVAAITETIPEIGTDFVSQVTRALADEELTGSSQMDGIAALGKIDRETAMSVSEADEVLASLLHETDAHVRETVAINLDDTVKASPRSFQP
;
A
#
# COMPACT_ATOMS: atom_id res chain seq x y z
N MET A 1 29.30 -0.93 4.16
CA MET A 1 27.98 -1.43 4.58
C MET A 1 27.58 -0.64 5.80
N SER A 2 26.46 0.05 5.71
CA SER A 2 25.79 0.66 6.85
C SER A 2 25.14 -0.43 7.72
N ASN A 3 24.79 -0.10 8.97
CA ASN A 3 24.03 -1.02 9.83
C ASN A 3 22.67 -1.38 9.21
N ALA A 4 22.06 -0.47 8.44
CA ALA A 4 20.82 -0.73 7.72
C ALA A 4 21.02 -1.78 6.61
N ASP A 5 22.11 -1.69 5.84
CA ASP A 5 22.41 -2.65 4.77
C ASP A 5 22.60 -4.07 5.33
N GLU A 6 23.16 -4.20 6.54
CA GLU A 6 23.37 -5.49 7.20
C GLU A 6 22.05 -6.08 7.67
N ILE A 7 21.20 -5.29 8.33
CA ILE A 7 19.85 -5.70 8.76
C ILE A 7 19.01 -6.14 7.56
N ILE A 8 18.97 -5.33 6.50
CA ILE A 8 18.23 -5.64 5.27
C ILE A 8 18.72 -6.96 4.68
N ALA A 9 20.02 -7.13 4.52
CA ALA A 9 20.59 -8.36 3.96
C ALA A 9 20.38 -9.60 4.84
N GLU A 10 20.15 -9.44 6.14
CA GLU A 10 19.78 -10.55 7.02
C GLU A 10 18.30 -10.94 6.85
N ILE A 11 17.40 -9.97 6.75
CA ILE A 11 15.96 -10.20 6.53
C ILE A 11 15.71 -10.75 5.12
N GLU A 12 16.38 -10.25 4.09
CA GLU A 12 16.28 -10.79 2.72
C GLU A 12 16.69 -12.27 2.65
N ARG A 13 17.64 -12.70 3.49
CA ARG A 13 18.06 -14.11 3.57
C ARG A 13 17.11 -14.96 4.39
N ASP A 14 16.45 -14.37 5.38
CA ASP A 14 15.51 -15.04 6.28
C ASP A 14 14.41 -14.06 6.73
N PRO A 15 13.32 -13.95 5.94
CA PRO A 15 12.23 -13.01 6.24
C PRO A 15 11.58 -13.24 7.60
N GLY A 16 11.68 -14.45 8.16
CA GLY A 16 11.18 -14.77 9.50
C GLY A 16 11.86 -13.99 10.62
N ARG A 17 13.00 -13.35 10.35
CA ARG A 17 13.72 -12.49 11.30
C ARG A 17 13.28 -11.04 11.28
N PHE A 18 12.30 -10.68 10.44
CA PHE A 18 11.79 -9.31 10.36
C PHE A 18 11.43 -8.72 11.73
N ASP A 19 10.73 -9.50 12.56
CA ASP A 19 10.30 -9.08 13.91
C ASP A 19 11.47 -8.76 14.85
N GLU A 20 12.65 -9.37 14.64
CA GLU A 20 13.83 -9.13 15.46
C GLU A 20 14.38 -7.71 15.27
N TYR A 21 14.07 -7.09 14.13
CA TYR A 21 14.66 -5.83 13.68
C TYR A 21 13.65 -4.69 13.55
N SER A 22 12.38 -4.89 13.93
CA SER A 22 11.33 -3.89 13.71
C SER A 22 11.64 -2.54 14.38
N GLY A 23 12.31 -2.54 15.54
CA GLY A 23 12.73 -1.31 16.23
C GLY A 23 13.80 -0.53 15.47
N GLU A 24 14.78 -1.22 14.88
CA GLU A 24 15.80 -0.63 14.03
C GLU A 24 15.23 -0.14 12.71
N LEU A 25 14.33 -0.91 12.08
CA LEU A 25 13.64 -0.52 10.84
C LEU A 25 12.80 0.75 11.07
N ARG A 26 12.08 0.83 12.19
CA ARG A 26 11.38 2.05 12.61
C ARG A 26 12.34 3.23 12.73
N THR A 27 13.47 3.04 13.40
CA THR A 27 14.47 4.10 13.58
C THR A 27 15.01 4.60 12.24
N ILE A 28 15.15 3.71 11.25
CA ILE A 28 15.55 4.07 9.89
C ILE A 28 14.45 4.87 9.19
N LEU A 29 13.19 4.43 9.25
CA LEU A 29 12.04 5.16 8.69
C LEU A 29 11.83 6.56 9.30
N GLU A 30 12.17 6.75 10.58
CA GLU A 30 12.11 8.07 11.22
C GLU A 30 13.36 8.94 10.93
N SER A 31 14.35 8.41 10.22
CA SER A 31 15.64 9.08 9.99
C SER A 31 15.58 10.08 8.83
N GLY A 32 16.55 11.02 8.80
CA GLY A 32 16.73 11.92 7.66
C GLY A 32 17.33 11.28 6.39
N ALA A 33 17.68 9.99 6.41
CA ALA A 33 18.40 9.32 5.33
C ALA A 33 17.43 8.72 4.29
N VAL A 34 17.05 9.50 3.28
CA VAL A 34 16.08 9.13 2.23
C VAL A 34 16.36 7.76 1.61
N ASP A 35 17.61 7.50 1.19
CA ASP A 35 17.96 6.22 0.56
C ASP A 35 17.75 5.01 1.50
N ALA A 36 18.01 5.19 2.80
CA ALA A 36 17.79 4.14 3.80
C ALA A 36 16.30 3.90 4.03
N ARG A 37 15.48 4.96 4.08
CA ARG A 37 14.03 4.85 4.20
C ARG A 37 13.40 4.12 3.03
N ARG A 38 13.80 4.45 1.80
CA ARG A 38 13.38 3.73 0.59
C ARG A 38 13.76 2.26 0.63
N SER A 39 14.96 1.95 1.10
CA SER A 39 15.42 0.55 1.22
C SER A 39 14.59 -0.23 2.24
N VAL A 40 14.22 0.38 3.37
CA VAL A 40 13.32 -0.24 4.35
C VAL A 40 11.90 -0.39 3.80
N ALA A 41 11.38 0.62 3.09
CA ALA A 41 10.06 0.54 2.48
C ALA A 41 9.98 -0.56 1.41
N GLN A 42 11.05 -0.74 0.62
CA GLN A 42 11.14 -1.87 -0.32
C GLN A 42 11.15 -3.20 0.44
N LEU A 43 11.94 -3.31 1.51
CA LEU A 43 11.99 -4.51 2.34
C LEU A 43 10.61 -4.86 2.93
N LEU A 44 9.82 -3.87 3.34
CA LEU A 44 8.43 -4.10 3.80
C LEU A 44 7.61 -4.80 2.71
N GLY A 45 7.70 -4.33 1.47
CA GLY A 45 7.04 -4.95 0.31
C GLY A 45 7.51 -6.38 0.08
N ASP A 46 8.82 -6.59 0.02
CA ASP A 46 9.42 -7.91 -0.24
C ASP A 46 9.03 -8.93 0.85
N VAL A 47 8.94 -8.49 2.11
CA VAL A 47 8.50 -9.33 3.22
C VAL A 47 7.00 -9.58 3.15
N ALA A 48 6.18 -8.58 2.81
CA ALA A 48 4.74 -8.75 2.65
C ALA A 48 4.35 -9.78 1.58
N GLU A 49 5.15 -9.93 0.52
CA GLU A 49 4.93 -10.94 -0.52
C GLU A 49 5.00 -12.38 0.03
N VAL A 50 5.82 -12.62 1.06
CA VAL A 50 5.99 -13.94 1.67
C VAL A 50 5.29 -14.10 3.02
N ASP A 51 5.03 -12.99 3.69
CA ASP A 51 4.49 -12.91 5.04
C ASP A 51 3.53 -11.70 5.17
N PRO A 52 2.33 -11.78 4.58
CA PRO A 52 1.36 -10.68 4.59
C PRO A 52 0.89 -10.30 6.01
N GLU A 53 1.07 -11.17 7.01
CA GLU A 53 0.72 -10.91 8.40
C GLU A 53 1.58 -9.82 9.05
N ILE A 54 2.66 -9.35 8.40
CA ILE A 54 3.39 -8.16 8.86
C ILE A 54 2.47 -6.93 8.96
N GLY A 55 1.42 -6.85 8.14
CA GLY A 55 0.46 -5.75 8.21
C GLY A 55 -0.34 -5.72 9.52
N ILE A 56 -0.48 -6.87 10.19
CA ILE A 56 -1.07 -6.96 11.53
C ILE A 56 -0.02 -6.79 12.62
N ARG A 57 1.18 -7.36 12.43
CA ARG A 57 2.23 -7.37 13.47
C ARG A 57 2.93 -6.03 13.63
N HIS A 58 3.13 -5.29 12.54
CA HIS A 58 3.84 -4.00 12.51
C HIS A 58 3.11 -2.95 11.65
N PRO A 59 1.81 -2.68 11.90
CA PRO A 59 1.06 -1.67 11.14
C PRO A 59 1.72 -0.29 11.22
N GLU A 60 2.39 0.03 12.33
CA GLU A 60 3.07 1.30 12.54
C GLU A 60 4.22 1.56 11.55
N LEU A 61 4.87 0.50 11.02
CA LEU A 61 5.92 0.67 10.01
C LEU A 61 5.32 1.08 8.67
N LEU A 62 4.15 0.53 8.33
CA LEU A 62 3.40 0.93 7.13
C LEU A 62 2.83 2.33 7.30
N GLU A 63 2.28 2.68 8.46
CA GLU A 63 1.81 4.04 8.78
C GLU A 63 2.94 5.07 8.60
N LEU A 64 4.13 4.80 9.13
CA LEU A 64 5.30 5.66 8.95
C LEU A 64 5.68 5.81 7.47
N ALA A 65 5.60 4.74 6.69
CA ALA A 65 5.92 4.81 5.26
C ALA A 65 4.87 5.61 4.46
N PHE A 66 3.58 5.51 4.82
CA PHE A 66 2.53 6.36 4.23
C PHE A 66 2.67 7.84 4.58
N GLU A 67 3.22 8.16 5.76
CA GLU A 67 3.42 9.53 6.25
C GLU A 67 4.79 10.10 5.87
N ASP A 68 5.61 9.35 5.11
CA ASP A 68 6.95 9.79 4.72
C ASP A 68 6.89 11.04 3.83
N ALA A 69 7.90 11.90 3.91
CA ALA A 69 8.00 13.07 3.05
C ALA A 69 8.51 12.75 1.64
N ASP A 70 9.05 11.55 1.41
CA ASP A 70 9.54 11.08 0.13
C ASP A 70 8.48 10.24 -0.60
N VAL A 71 8.03 10.71 -1.76
CA VAL A 71 6.97 10.05 -2.55
C VAL A 71 7.28 8.60 -2.90
N VAL A 72 8.56 8.24 -3.09
CA VAL A 72 8.92 6.84 -3.41
C VAL A 72 8.67 5.92 -2.20
N VAL A 73 8.83 6.43 -0.98
CA VAL A 73 8.49 5.65 0.23
C VAL A 73 6.98 5.46 0.33
N GLN A 74 6.19 6.50 0.02
CA GLN A 74 4.73 6.41 0.01
C GLN A 74 4.23 5.44 -1.09
N GLU A 75 4.82 5.50 -2.29
CA GLU A 75 4.55 4.58 -3.40
C GLU A 75 4.78 3.12 -2.98
N LEU A 76 5.90 2.84 -2.32
CA LEU A 76 6.23 1.51 -1.80
C LEU A 76 5.26 1.08 -0.70
N ALA A 77 4.79 1.99 0.15
CA ALA A 77 3.78 1.70 1.16
C ALA A 77 2.45 1.26 0.52
N VAL A 78 2.01 1.97 -0.53
CA VAL A 78 0.80 1.60 -1.30
C VAL A 78 0.97 0.21 -1.93
N SER A 79 2.08 -0.03 -2.63
CA SER A 79 2.34 -1.33 -3.25
C SER A 79 2.44 -2.46 -2.21
N THR A 80 3.02 -2.20 -1.04
CA THR A 80 3.08 -3.16 0.07
C THR A 80 1.68 -3.53 0.57
N VAL A 81 0.82 -2.54 0.82
CA VAL A 81 -0.57 -2.80 1.23
C VAL A 81 -1.35 -3.53 0.13
N ALA A 82 -1.11 -3.23 -1.14
CA ALA A 82 -1.72 -3.95 -2.24
C ALA A 82 -1.30 -5.43 -2.26
N ALA A 83 -0.02 -5.74 -2.04
CA ALA A 83 0.49 -7.11 -1.95
C ALA A 83 -0.13 -7.88 -0.76
N ILE A 84 -0.22 -7.23 0.41
CA ILE A 84 -0.90 -7.77 1.59
C ILE A 84 -2.37 -8.06 1.26
N THR A 85 -3.07 -7.08 0.70
CA THR A 85 -4.50 -7.16 0.36
C THR A 85 -4.78 -8.23 -0.69
N GLU A 86 -3.85 -8.43 -1.63
CA GLU A 86 -3.95 -9.47 -2.64
C GLU A 86 -3.95 -10.86 -2.01
N THR A 87 -3.27 -11.04 -0.88
CA THR A 87 -3.20 -12.33 -0.19
C THR A 87 -4.28 -12.46 0.90
N ILE A 88 -4.49 -11.41 1.70
CA ILE A 88 -5.41 -11.37 2.84
C ILE A 88 -6.17 -10.01 2.84
N PRO A 89 -7.30 -9.90 2.11
CA PRO A 89 -8.05 -8.64 1.98
C PRO A 89 -8.45 -8.01 3.32
N GLU A 90 -8.72 -8.82 4.35
CA GLU A 90 -9.09 -8.36 5.69
C GLU A 90 -7.98 -7.61 6.42
N ILE A 91 -6.71 -7.73 6.02
CA ILE A 91 -5.64 -6.89 6.57
C ILE A 91 -5.64 -5.53 5.89
N GLY A 92 -5.90 -5.51 4.57
CA GLY A 92 -5.98 -4.28 3.78
C GLY A 92 -7.04 -3.30 4.27
N THR A 93 -8.10 -3.79 4.93
CA THR A 93 -9.17 -2.94 5.47
C THR A 93 -8.66 -1.89 6.46
N ASP A 94 -7.59 -2.18 7.19
CA ASP A 94 -7.02 -1.27 8.18
C ASP A 94 -6.27 -0.08 7.53
N PHE A 95 -6.02 -0.16 6.22
CA PHE A 95 -5.24 0.82 5.45
C PHE A 95 -6.06 1.57 4.38
N VAL A 96 -7.39 1.37 4.32
CA VAL A 96 -8.26 1.99 3.29
C VAL A 96 -8.10 3.51 3.29
N SER A 97 -8.05 4.15 4.45
CA SER A 97 -7.94 5.61 4.55
C SER A 97 -6.57 6.13 4.11
N GLN A 98 -5.51 5.38 4.39
CA GLN A 98 -4.13 5.70 3.97
C GLN A 98 -3.99 5.55 2.46
N VAL A 99 -4.48 4.45 1.88
CA VAL A 99 -4.48 4.22 0.43
C VAL A 99 -5.32 5.28 -0.29
N THR A 100 -6.52 5.59 0.23
CA THR A 100 -7.40 6.63 -0.34
C THR A 100 -6.72 7.99 -0.35
N ARG A 101 -6.03 8.35 0.74
CA ARG A 101 -5.28 9.60 0.83
C ARG A 101 -4.12 9.64 -0.16
N ALA A 102 -3.36 8.55 -0.29
CA ALA A 102 -2.26 8.45 -1.23
C ALA A 102 -2.75 8.60 -2.69
N LEU A 103 -3.88 7.97 -3.04
CA LEU A 103 -4.49 8.11 -4.38
C LEU A 103 -5.03 9.51 -4.68
N ALA A 104 -5.34 10.31 -3.65
CA ALA A 104 -5.73 11.70 -3.79
C ALA A 104 -4.53 12.64 -3.99
N ASP A 105 -3.30 12.17 -3.74
CA ASP A 105 -2.08 12.92 -4.01
C ASP A 105 -1.71 12.82 -5.49
N GLU A 106 -1.56 13.96 -6.16
CA GLU A 106 -1.22 14.04 -7.58
C GLU A 106 0.23 13.59 -7.85
N GLU A 107 1.09 13.50 -6.82
CA GLU A 107 2.46 12.98 -6.98
C GLU A 107 2.51 11.45 -7.10
N LEU A 108 1.47 10.73 -6.61
CA LEU A 108 1.38 9.28 -6.75
C LEU A 108 0.94 8.91 -8.18
N THR A 109 1.82 8.24 -8.92
CA THR A 109 1.57 7.98 -10.35
C THR A 109 1.83 6.54 -10.76
N GLY A 110 1.30 6.15 -11.93
CA GLY A 110 1.67 4.90 -12.59
C GLY A 110 1.27 3.64 -11.82
N SER A 111 2.24 2.76 -11.57
CA SER A 111 1.99 1.42 -11.01
C SER A 111 1.44 1.47 -9.59
N SER A 112 2.03 2.28 -8.70
CA SER A 112 1.58 2.35 -7.31
C SER A 112 0.15 2.91 -7.19
N GLN A 113 -0.24 3.80 -8.09
CA GLN A 113 -1.63 4.24 -8.18
C GLN A 113 -2.56 3.09 -8.57
N MET A 114 -2.19 2.29 -9.58
CA MET A 114 -2.96 1.10 -9.99
C MET A 114 -3.04 0.04 -8.87
N ASP A 115 -1.95 -0.16 -8.11
CA ASP A 115 -1.89 -1.06 -6.96
C ASP A 115 -2.89 -0.63 -5.88
N GLY A 116 -2.92 0.66 -5.53
CA GLY A 116 -3.87 1.22 -4.57
C GLY A 116 -5.33 1.05 -5.02
N ILE A 117 -5.62 1.31 -6.30
CA ILE A 117 -6.96 1.10 -6.87
C ILE A 117 -7.36 -0.37 -6.80
N ALA A 118 -6.47 -1.28 -7.15
CA ALA A 118 -6.72 -2.72 -7.11
C ALA A 118 -6.96 -3.21 -5.68
N ALA A 119 -6.18 -2.73 -4.71
CA ALA A 119 -6.35 -3.04 -3.29
C ALA A 119 -7.75 -2.64 -2.80
N LEU A 120 -8.15 -1.39 -3.04
CA LEU A 120 -9.48 -0.90 -2.66
C LEU A 120 -10.61 -1.70 -3.33
N GLY A 121 -10.47 -1.99 -4.63
CA GLY A 121 -11.44 -2.80 -5.36
C GLY A 121 -11.56 -4.22 -4.79
N LYS A 122 -10.44 -4.85 -4.43
CA LYS A 122 -10.44 -6.17 -3.81
C LYS A 122 -11.10 -6.16 -2.43
N ILE A 123 -10.78 -5.17 -1.60
CA ILE A 123 -11.41 -4.99 -0.29
C ILE A 123 -12.93 -4.87 -0.44
N ASP A 124 -13.42 -4.03 -1.35
CA ASP A 124 -14.87 -3.81 -1.48
C ASP A 124 -15.63 -5.04 -2.01
N ARG A 125 -14.95 -5.89 -2.78
CA ARG A 125 -15.52 -7.13 -3.34
C ARG A 125 -15.48 -8.31 -2.36
N GLU A 126 -14.41 -8.44 -1.62
CA GLU A 126 -14.12 -9.66 -0.85
C GLU A 126 -14.36 -9.50 0.65
N THR A 127 -14.50 -8.27 1.15
CA THR A 127 -14.77 -8.00 2.56
C THR A 127 -16.17 -7.40 2.78
N ALA A 128 -16.59 -7.33 4.05
CA ALA A 128 -17.82 -6.64 4.42
C ALA A 128 -17.64 -5.11 4.56
N MET A 129 -16.43 -4.60 4.39
CA MET A 129 -16.12 -3.18 4.51
C MET A 129 -16.53 -2.42 3.25
N SER A 130 -16.96 -1.17 3.45
CA SER A 130 -17.18 -0.23 2.35
C SER A 130 -15.96 0.63 2.14
N VAL A 131 -15.47 0.68 0.90
CA VAL A 131 -14.40 1.63 0.50
C VAL A 131 -14.96 2.95 -0.05
N SER A 132 -16.22 3.27 0.26
CA SER A 132 -16.91 4.46 -0.26
C SER A 132 -16.22 5.79 0.03
N GLU A 133 -15.29 5.84 1.00
CA GLU A 133 -14.45 7.03 1.20
C GLU A 133 -13.51 7.31 0.00
N ALA A 134 -13.23 6.30 -0.82
CA ALA A 134 -12.45 6.42 -2.04
C ALA A 134 -13.27 6.82 -3.27
N ASP A 135 -14.60 6.87 -3.20
CA ASP A 135 -15.47 7.06 -4.37
C ASP A 135 -15.15 8.36 -5.12
N GLU A 136 -14.95 9.48 -4.41
CA GLU A 136 -14.61 10.77 -5.02
C GLU A 136 -13.24 10.72 -5.73
N VAL A 137 -12.26 10.06 -5.10
CA VAL A 137 -10.91 9.91 -5.65
C VAL A 137 -10.96 9.02 -6.90
N LEU A 138 -11.62 7.86 -6.83
CA LEU A 138 -11.79 6.96 -7.98
C LEU A 138 -12.53 7.65 -9.13
N ALA A 139 -13.57 8.44 -8.84
CA ALA A 139 -14.27 9.22 -9.86
C ALA A 139 -13.36 10.25 -10.55
N SER A 140 -12.47 10.91 -9.80
CA SER A 140 -11.44 11.78 -10.36
C SER A 140 -10.46 11.02 -11.26
N LEU A 141 -10.02 9.83 -10.84
CA LEU A 141 -9.06 9.00 -11.57
C LEU A 141 -9.63 8.39 -12.86
N LEU A 142 -10.96 8.34 -13.05
CA LEU A 142 -11.57 8.06 -14.36
C LEU A 142 -11.25 9.14 -15.42
N HIS A 143 -10.74 10.29 -14.99
CA HIS A 143 -10.33 11.40 -15.85
C HIS A 143 -8.80 11.59 -15.89
N GLU A 144 -8.01 10.69 -15.31
CA GLU A 144 -6.54 10.78 -15.37
C GLU A 144 -6.06 10.75 -16.83
N THR A 145 -4.96 11.40 -17.15
CA THR A 145 -4.20 11.37 -18.38
C THR A 145 -3.69 9.96 -18.72
N ASP A 146 -3.19 9.22 -17.75
CA ASP A 146 -2.72 7.84 -17.94
C ASP A 146 -3.91 6.90 -18.24
N ALA A 147 -3.88 6.32 -19.44
CA ALA A 147 -4.93 5.42 -19.89
C ALA A 147 -5.01 4.12 -19.07
N HIS A 148 -3.89 3.64 -18.54
CA HIS A 148 -3.84 2.43 -17.74
C HIS A 148 -4.44 2.65 -16.35
N VAL A 149 -4.22 3.83 -15.75
CA VAL A 149 -4.89 4.22 -14.50
C VAL A 149 -6.40 4.29 -14.72
N ARG A 150 -6.86 5.03 -15.75
CA ARG A 150 -8.30 5.12 -16.06
C ARG A 150 -8.94 3.75 -16.28
N GLU A 151 -8.28 2.88 -17.03
CA GLU A 151 -8.75 1.52 -17.31
C GLU A 151 -8.83 0.69 -16.03
N THR A 152 -7.80 0.75 -15.18
CA THR A 152 -7.75 0.04 -13.88
C THR A 152 -8.90 0.49 -12.96
N VAL A 153 -9.20 1.79 -12.91
CA VAL A 153 -10.35 2.31 -12.15
C VAL A 153 -11.66 1.78 -12.73
N ALA A 154 -11.85 1.89 -14.05
CA ALA A 154 -13.10 1.48 -14.69
C ALA A 154 -13.39 -0.01 -14.49
N ILE A 155 -12.35 -0.87 -14.59
CA ILE A 155 -12.46 -2.31 -14.33
C ILE A 155 -12.83 -2.56 -12.87
N ASN A 156 -12.12 -1.94 -11.92
CA ASN A 156 -12.40 -2.16 -10.50
C ASN A 156 -13.82 -1.70 -10.11
N LEU A 157 -14.29 -0.57 -10.62
CA LEU A 157 -15.65 -0.09 -10.39
C LEU A 157 -16.70 -1.04 -10.98
N ASP A 158 -16.51 -1.51 -12.21
CA ASP A 158 -17.41 -2.46 -12.86
C ASP A 158 -17.50 -3.79 -12.09
N ASP A 159 -16.36 -4.34 -11.67
CA ASP A 159 -16.29 -5.56 -10.89
C ASP A 159 -16.95 -5.40 -9.50
N THR A 160 -16.71 -4.26 -8.85
CA THR A 160 -17.31 -3.93 -7.55
C THR A 160 -18.84 -3.81 -7.63
N VAL A 161 -19.36 -3.08 -8.63
CA VAL A 161 -20.82 -2.97 -8.87
C VAL A 161 -21.45 -4.34 -9.12
N LYS A 162 -20.77 -5.22 -9.85
CA LYS A 162 -21.24 -6.59 -10.12
C LYS A 162 -21.23 -7.48 -8.89
N ALA A 163 -20.17 -7.41 -8.07
CA ALA A 163 -20.02 -8.22 -6.87
C ALA A 163 -21.02 -7.84 -5.78
N SER A 164 -21.23 -6.53 -5.58
CA SER A 164 -22.14 -6.03 -4.57
C SER A 164 -22.80 -4.73 -5.08
N PRO A 165 -23.99 -4.79 -5.70
CA PRO A 165 -24.66 -3.60 -6.20
C PRO A 165 -24.99 -2.63 -5.07
N ARG A 166 -24.23 -1.55 -4.93
CA ARG A 166 -24.50 -0.42 -4.03
C ARG A 166 -24.79 0.82 -4.87
N SER A 167 -25.58 1.75 -4.33
CA SER A 167 -25.82 3.02 -5.02
C SER A 167 -24.60 3.94 -4.86
N PHE A 168 -23.82 4.13 -5.94
CA PHE A 168 -22.85 5.21 -6.03
C PHE A 168 -23.60 6.55 -6.03
N GLN A 169 -23.33 7.41 -5.04
CA GLN A 169 -23.83 8.79 -5.05
C GLN A 169 -22.73 9.70 -5.62
N PRO A 170 -23.00 10.42 -6.72
CA PRO A 170 -22.06 11.37 -7.30
C PRO A 170 -21.97 12.68 -6.50
#